data_AF-A0A9W8C841-F1
#
_entry.id   AF-A0A9W8C841-F1
#
_cell.length_a   1.000
_cell.length_b   1.000
_cell.length_c   1.000
_cell.angle_alpha   90.00
_cell.angle_beta   90.00
_cell.angle_gamma   90.00
#
_symmetry.space_group_name_H-M   'P 1'
#
loop_
_entity.id
_entity.type
_entity.pdbx_description
1 polymer ?
#
loop_
_entity_poly.entity_id
_entity_poly.type
_entity_poly.pdbx_seq_one_letter_code
_entity_poly.pdbx_strand_id
1 'polypeptide(L)'
;MTVVNVSFAAAGFLGIYHLGVIEAVLRHGDKLLCSLKACAGASAGALAATVMITAPDKLQHCKDFTYRFARNVRSQSFGAVTPGYDFMLELRGGIEEILPPDAHQLANERLHISVTNSKTRKNCMVSSFSSKEDLVQFSKDNIIRLNQVLFPPSLPRLKELEQEGYEDAVRFLEQERWMQ
;
A
#
# COMPACT_ATOMS: atom_id res chain seq x y z
N MET A 1 4.10 3.03 -27.34
CA MET A 1 3.29 2.46 -26.25
C MET A 1 2.68 3.62 -25.48
N THR A 2 1.42 3.50 -25.09
CA THR A 2 0.76 4.46 -24.21
C THR A 2 1.43 4.43 -22.85
N VAL A 3 1.65 5.58 -22.23
CA VAL A 3 2.26 5.67 -20.90
C VAL A 3 1.14 5.79 -19.88
N VAL A 4 1.14 4.93 -18.85
CA VAL A 4 0.11 4.87 -17.81
C VAL A 4 0.74 5.16 -16.44
N ASN A 5 0.03 5.93 -15.63
CA ASN A 5 0.32 6.08 -14.20
C ASN A 5 -0.86 5.55 -13.40
N VAL A 6 -0.59 4.85 -12.31
CA VAL A 6 -1.62 4.29 -11.41
C VAL A 6 -1.60 5.07 -10.09
N SER A 7 -2.78 5.35 -9.52
CA SER A 7 -2.88 6.03 -8.23
C SER A 7 -3.73 5.23 -7.27
N PHE A 8 -3.25 5.02 -6.05
CA PHE A 8 -3.92 4.30 -4.99
C PHE A 8 -4.40 5.26 -3.90
N ALA A 9 -5.71 5.28 -3.66
CA ALA A 9 -6.32 6.15 -2.65
C ALA A 9 -5.94 5.75 -1.22
N ALA A 10 -5.97 6.71 -0.30
CA ALA A 10 -5.85 6.45 1.12
C ALA A 10 -7.06 5.64 1.63
N ALA A 11 -6.79 4.52 2.31
CA ALA A 11 -7.85 3.58 2.69
C ALA A 11 -7.68 2.95 4.09
N GLY A 12 -6.61 3.26 4.83
CA GLY A 12 -6.32 2.61 6.12
C GLY A 12 -6.29 1.08 5.98
N PHE A 13 -6.98 0.36 6.87
CA PHE A 13 -7.09 -1.12 6.77
C PHE A 13 -7.91 -1.61 5.57
N LEU A 14 -8.71 -0.75 4.91
CA LEU A 14 -9.33 -1.08 3.63
C LEU A 14 -8.30 -1.12 2.49
N GLY A 15 -7.05 -0.71 2.74
CA GLY A 15 -5.93 -0.87 1.80
C GLY A 15 -5.64 -2.32 1.41
N ILE A 16 -6.19 -3.32 2.12
CA ILE A 16 -6.15 -4.72 1.67
C ILE A 16 -6.82 -4.90 0.30
N TYR A 17 -7.84 -4.09 -0.02
CA TYR A 17 -8.49 -4.08 -1.33
C TYR A 17 -7.46 -3.76 -2.43
N HIS A 18 -6.56 -2.81 -2.18
CA HIS A 18 -5.48 -2.48 -3.12
C HIS A 18 -4.51 -3.64 -3.35
N LEU A 19 -4.28 -4.51 -2.36
CA LEU A 19 -3.44 -5.70 -2.56
C LEU A 19 -4.12 -6.72 -3.48
N GLY A 20 -5.44 -6.87 -3.39
CA GLY A 20 -6.22 -7.66 -4.34
C GLY A 20 -6.16 -7.10 -5.76
N VAL A 21 -6.30 -5.78 -5.90
CA VAL A 21 -6.12 -5.08 -7.20
C VAL A 21 -4.73 -5.34 -7.78
N ILE A 22 -3.68 -5.17 -6.98
CA ILE A 22 -2.29 -5.41 -7.42
C ILE A 22 -2.13 -6.87 -7.85
N GLU A 23 -2.69 -7.82 -7.12
CA GLU A 23 -2.62 -9.24 -7.50
C GLU A 23 -3.25 -9.52 -8.86
N ALA A 24 -4.44 -8.97 -9.12
CA ALA A 24 -5.09 -9.11 -10.41
C ALA A 24 -4.26 -8.49 -11.54
N VAL A 25 -3.70 -7.29 -11.32
CA VAL A 25 -2.85 -6.62 -12.29
C VAL A 25 -1.57 -7.40 -12.56
N LEU A 26 -0.92 -7.95 -11.53
CA LEU A 26 0.29 -8.78 -11.69
C LEU A 26 0.04 -10.09 -12.41
N ARG A 27 -1.17 -10.65 -12.31
CA ARG A 27 -1.53 -11.93 -12.95
C ARG A 27 -2.06 -11.79 -14.38
N HIS A 28 -2.80 -10.72 -14.66
CA HIS A 28 -3.58 -10.59 -15.91
C HIS A 28 -3.27 -9.32 -16.69
N GLY A 29 -2.60 -8.35 -16.08
CA GLY A 29 -2.46 -6.99 -16.59
C GLY A 29 -1.17 -6.72 -17.36
N ASP A 30 -0.58 -7.70 -18.05
CA ASP A 30 0.74 -7.55 -18.71
C ASP A 30 0.82 -6.31 -19.60
N LYS A 31 -0.22 -6.00 -20.38
CA LYS A 31 -0.24 -4.81 -21.25
C LYS A 31 -0.20 -3.51 -20.43
N LEU A 32 -0.88 -3.48 -19.28
CA LEU A 32 -0.85 -2.35 -18.34
C LEU A 32 0.52 -2.24 -17.69
N LEU A 33 1.09 -3.36 -17.23
CA LEU A 33 2.42 -3.39 -16.60
C LEU A 33 3.53 -2.94 -17.56
N CYS A 34 3.49 -3.38 -18.83
CA CYS A 34 4.40 -2.90 -19.87
C CYS A 34 4.26 -1.39 -20.14
N SER A 35 3.11 -0.81 -19.84
CA SER A 35 2.80 0.61 -20.04
C SER A 35 2.98 1.44 -18.77
N LEU A 36 3.26 0.82 -17.62
CA LEU A 36 3.30 1.46 -16.31
C LEU A 36 4.59 2.26 -16.12
N LYS A 37 4.46 3.58 -16.03
CA LYS A 37 5.57 4.49 -15.74
C LYS A 37 5.75 4.74 -14.25
N ALA A 38 4.68 5.13 -13.56
CA ALA A 38 4.74 5.51 -12.16
C ALA A 38 3.47 5.12 -11.39
N CYS A 39 3.64 4.93 -10.08
CA CYS A 39 2.55 4.79 -9.12
C CYS A 39 2.53 5.98 -8.16
N ALA A 40 1.34 6.41 -7.77
CA ALA A 40 1.14 7.40 -6.73
C ALA A 40 0.27 6.84 -5.60
N GLY A 41 0.42 7.38 -4.39
CA GLY A 41 -0.46 6.99 -3.30
C GLY A 41 -0.36 7.86 -2.06
N ALA A 42 -1.34 7.67 -1.16
CA ALA A 42 -1.39 8.28 0.15
C ALA A 42 -1.77 7.23 1.20
N SER A 43 -1.23 7.32 2.42
CA SER A 43 -1.49 6.39 3.52
C SER A 43 -1.33 4.92 3.06
N ALA A 44 -2.31 4.04 3.31
CA ALA A 44 -2.28 2.67 2.83
C ALA A 44 -2.14 2.53 1.30
N GLY A 45 -2.64 3.49 0.52
CA GLY A 45 -2.41 3.53 -0.93
C GLY A 45 -0.96 3.80 -1.30
N ALA A 46 -0.23 4.59 -0.50
CA ALA A 46 1.22 4.76 -0.70
C ALA A 46 1.96 3.44 -0.45
N LEU A 47 1.58 2.67 0.58
CA LEU A 47 2.18 1.35 0.83
C LEU A 47 1.92 0.38 -0.33
N ALA A 48 0.68 0.35 -0.85
CA ALA A 48 0.33 -0.44 -2.03
C ALA A 48 1.14 -0.03 -3.26
N ALA A 49 1.25 1.28 -3.53
CA ALA A 49 2.07 1.83 -4.61
C ALA A 49 3.55 1.45 -4.46
N THR A 50 4.10 1.52 -3.24
CA THR A 50 5.47 1.12 -2.94
C THR A 50 5.69 -0.36 -3.26
N VAL A 51 4.80 -1.25 -2.81
CA VAL A 51 4.91 -2.69 -3.09
C VAL A 51 4.82 -2.97 -4.59
N MET A 52 3.89 -2.34 -5.31
CA MET A 52 3.75 -2.51 -6.76
C MET A 52 5.00 -2.10 -7.54
N ILE A 53 5.68 -1.02 -7.14
CA ILE A 53 6.88 -0.50 -7.83
C ILE A 53 8.15 -1.24 -7.43
N THR A 54 8.29 -1.59 -6.15
CA THR A 54 9.58 -2.03 -5.58
C THR A 54 9.65 -3.50 -5.24
N ALA A 55 8.52 -4.16 -4.98
CA ALA A 55 8.49 -5.52 -4.45
C ALA A 55 7.26 -6.33 -4.92
N PRO A 56 6.94 -6.37 -6.23
CA PRO A 56 5.76 -7.09 -6.73
C PRO A 56 5.82 -8.59 -6.43
N ASP A 57 7.01 -9.17 -6.35
CA ASP A 57 7.27 -10.57 -5.96
C ASP A 57 6.98 -10.84 -4.47
N LYS A 58 6.94 -9.80 -3.63
CA LYS A 58 6.65 -9.89 -2.19
C LYS A 58 5.18 -9.69 -1.86
N LEU A 59 4.29 -9.62 -2.85
CA LEU A 59 2.87 -9.36 -2.61
C LEU A 59 2.24 -10.33 -1.62
N GLN A 60 2.54 -11.63 -1.71
CA GLN A 60 2.00 -12.62 -0.76
C GLN A 60 2.47 -12.35 0.68
N HIS A 61 3.74 -12.02 0.88
CA HIS A 61 4.27 -11.64 2.20
C HIS A 61 3.59 -10.36 2.72
N CYS A 62 3.28 -9.40 1.84
CA CYS A 62 2.56 -8.18 2.19
C CYS A 62 1.11 -8.48 2.66
N LYS A 63 0.42 -9.39 1.97
CA LYS A 63 -0.91 -9.86 2.36
C LYS A 63 -0.87 -10.56 3.72
N ASP A 64 0.06 -11.51 3.90
CA ASP A 64 0.23 -12.25 5.16
C ASP A 64 0.56 -11.31 6.32
N PHE A 65 1.45 -10.34 6.11
CA PHE A 65 1.73 -9.29 7.08
C PHE A 65 0.47 -8.50 7.43
N THR A 66 -0.32 -8.06 6.44
CA THR A 66 -1.54 -7.27 6.66
C THR A 66 -2.57 -8.04 7.48
N TYR A 67 -2.78 -9.34 7.21
CA TYR A 67 -3.65 -10.20 8.03
C TYR A 67 -3.14 -10.36 9.46
N ARG A 68 -1.83 -10.64 9.63
CA ARG A 68 -1.22 -10.77 10.97
C ARG A 68 -1.33 -9.47 11.76
N PHE A 69 -1.03 -8.35 11.12
CA PHE A 69 -1.09 -7.01 11.71
C PHE A 69 -2.52 -6.65 12.13
N ALA A 70 -3.49 -6.83 11.24
CA ALA A 70 -4.91 -6.64 11.57
C ALA A 70 -5.35 -7.53 12.73
N ARG A 71 -4.96 -8.81 12.75
CA ARG A 71 -5.27 -9.73 13.86
C ARG A 71 -4.67 -9.24 15.18
N ASN A 72 -3.40 -8.80 15.17
CA ASN A 72 -2.73 -8.34 16.37
C ASN A 72 -3.37 -7.06 16.93
N VAL A 73 -3.71 -6.11 16.06
CA VAL A 73 -4.44 -4.90 16.44
C VAL A 73 -5.80 -5.27 17.04
N ARG A 74 -6.55 -6.20 16.44
CA ARG A 74 -7.85 -6.63 16.96
C ARG A 74 -7.81 -7.35 18.31
N SER A 75 -6.69 -7.99 18.64
CA SER A 75 -6.53 -8.65 19.94
C SER A 75 -6.23 -7.67 21.09
N GLN A 76 -5.91 -6.41 20.78
CA GLN A 76 -5.67 -5.40 21.81
C GLN A 76 -6.98 -4.84 22.37
N SER A 77 -7.02 -4.54 23.68
CA SER A 77 -8.23 -4.08 24.40
C SER A 77 -8.88 -2.82 23.81
N PHE A 78 -8.10 -1.92 23.21
CA PHE A 78 -8.58 -0.71 22.54
C PHE A 78 -8.07 -0.61 21.09
N GLY A 79 -7.76 -1.75 20.46
CA GLY A 79 -7.22 -1.76 19.10
C GLY A 79 -5.88 -1.03 19.01
N ALA A 80 -5.71 -0.23 17.95
CA ALA A 80 -4.47 0.49 17.68
C ALA A 80 -4.13 1.60 18.70
N VAL A 81 -5.08 2.01 19.55
CA VAL A 81 -4.86 3.02 20.61
C VAL A 81 -4.67 2.41 22.01
N THR A 82 -4.43 1.10 22.08
CA THR A 82 -4.20 0.42 23.36
C THR A 82 -2.95 0.97 24.04
N PRO A 83 -3.02 1.42 25.31
CA PRO A 83 -1.85 1.89 26.03
C PRO A 83 -0.74 0.82 26.07
N GLY A 84 0.48 1.21 25.69
CA GLY A 84 1.64 0.32 25.62
C GLY A 84 1.77 -0.50 24.34
N TYR A 85 0.76 -0.48 23.46
CA TYR A 85 0.87 -1.08 22.13
C TYR A 85 1.42 -0.07 21.12
N ASP A 86 2.56 -0.39 20.49
CA ASP A 86 3.18 0.47 19.49
C ASP A 86 2.82 0.01 18.07
N PHE A 87 1.70 0.52 17.58
CA PHE A 87 1.20 0.30 16.21
C PHE A 87 2.25 0.68 15.16
N MET A 88 2.97 1.78 15.35
CA MET A 88 3.91 2.31 14.36
C MET A 88 5.20 1.50 14.31
N LEU A 89 5.65 0.96 15.44
CA LEU A 89 6.79 0.06 15.51
C LEU A 89 6.52 -1.25 14.77
N GLU A 90 5.36 -1.89 15.02
CA GLU A 90 5.00 -3.13 14.33
C GLU A 90 4.83 -2.91 12.83
N LEU A 91 4.16 -1.82 12.44
CA LEU A 91 4.01 -1.48 11.03
C LEU A 91 5.36 -1.22 10.36
N ARG A 92 6.26 -0.48 11.02
CA ARG A 92 7.62 -0.26 10.53
C ARG A 92 8.33 -1.59 10.29
N GLY A 93 8.28 -2.51 11.26
CA GLY A 93 8.93 -3.80 11.15
C GLY A 93 8.47 -4.56 9.91
N GLY A 94 7.16 -4.57 9.64
CA GLY A 94 6.60 -5.18 8.42
C GLY A 94 7.08 -4.52 7.13
N ILE A 95 7.08 -3.18 7.07
CA ILE A 95 7.58 -2.46 5.88
C ILE A 95 9.06 -2.79 5.64
N GLU A 96 9.87 -2.80 6.70
CA GLU A 96 11.30 -3.10 6.59
C GLU A 96 11.59 -4.54 6.16
N GLU A 97 10.75 -5.49 6.59
CA GLU A 97 10.79 -6.90 6.19
C GLU A 97 10.42 -7.08 4.71
N ILE A 98 9.38 -6.37 4.24
CA ILE A 98 8.85 -6.53 2.88
C ILE A 98 9.73 -5.84 1.84
N LEU A 99 10.24 -4.64 2.12
CA LEU A 99 10.95 -3.85 1.12
C LEU A 99 12.37 -4.38 0.87
N PRO A 100 12.79 -4.52 -0.40
CA PRO A 100 14.16 -4.91 -0.72
C PRO A 100 15.16 -3.81 -0.32
N PRO A 101 16.45 -4.14 -0.17
CA PRO A 101 17.49 -3.17 0.22
C PRO A 101 17.60 -1.95 -0.71
N ASP A 102 17.35 -2.15 -2.00
CA ASP A 102 17.42 -1.15 -3.08
C ASP A 102 16.07 -0.50 -3.39
N ALA A 103 15.04 -0.68 -2.55
CA ALA A 103 13.68 -0.16 -2.79
C ALA A 103 13.64 1.34 -3.10
N HIS A 104 14.48 2.14 -2.46
CA HIS A 104 14.59 3.58 -2.70
C HIS A 104 15.06 3.92 -4.12
N GLN A 105 15.94 3.09 -4.71
CA GLN A 105 16.42 3.26 -6.09
C GLN A 105 15.33 2.91 -7.08
N LEU A 106 14.60 1.81 -6.83
CA LEU A 106 13.45 1.38 -7.65
C LEU A 106 12.30 2.38 -7.60
N ALA A 107 12.12 3.06 -6.46
CA ALA A 107 11.06 4.03 -6.21
C ALA A 107 11.33 5.41 -6.81
N ASN A 108 12.60 5.82 -6.96
CA ASN A 108 12.94 7.14 -7.46
C ASN A 108 12.30 7.40 -8.82
N GLU A 109 11.61 8.55 -8.94
CA GLU A 109 10.87 9.01 -10.13
C GLU A 109 9.68 8.14 -10.56
N ARG A 110 9.51 6.96 -9.96
CA ARG A 110 8.44 6.00 -10.27
C ARG A 110 7.39 5.90 -9.16
N LEU A 111 7.71 6.36 -7.95
CA LEU A 111 6.80 6.37 -6.82
C LEU A 111 6.56 7.80 -6.36
N HIS A 112 5.29 8.18 -6.24
CA HIS A 112 4.86 9.49 -5.78
C HIS A 112 4.03 9.36 -4.51
N ILE A 113 4.59 9.80 -3.39
CA ILE A 113 3.98 9.71 -2.07
C ILE A 113 3.41 11.07 -1.66
N SER A 114 2.09 11.13 -1.43
CA SER A 114 1.45 12.34 -0.90
C SER A 114 1.55 12.37 0.63
N VAL A 115 2.42 13.24 1.13
CA VAL A 115 2.70 13.41 2.55
C VAL A 115 1.99 14.67 3.04
N THR A 116 1.34 14.60 4.21
CA THR A 116 0.78 15.78 4.86
C THR A 116 1.58 16.09 6.11
N ASN A 117 2.18 17.27 6.16
CA ASN A 117 2.84 17.74 7.37
C ASN A 117 1.78 17.98 8.46
N SER A 118 1.88 17.25 9.56
CA SER A 118 0.90 17.29 10.65
C SER A 118 0.85 18.63 11.38
N LYS A 119 2.00 19.31 11.49
CA LYS A 119 2.13 20.60 12.19
C LYS A 119 1.61 21.75 11.34
N THR A 120 1.97 21.78 10.04
CA THR A 120 1.63 22.89 9.15
C THR A 120 0.35 22.66 8.35
N ARG A 121 -0.18 21.43 8.35
CA ARG A 121 -1.32 20.95 7.53
C ARG A 121 -1.11 21.10 6.01
N LYS A 122 0.12 21.40 5.57
CA LYS A 122 0.46 21.47 4.14
C LYS A 122 0.76 20.08 3.60
N ASN A 123 0.30 19.83 2.38
CA ASN A 123 0.59 18.61 1.64
C ASN A 123 1.78 18.83 0.69
N CYS A 124 2.64 17.83 0.56
CA CYS A 124 3.68 17.79 -0.46
C CYS A 124 3.71 16.40 -1.11
N MET A 125 4.17 16.36 -2.37
CA MET A 125 4.44 15.12 -3.08
C MET A 125 5.94 14.83 -3.00
N VAL A 126 6.29 13.62 -2.58
CA VAL A 126 7.67 13.14 -2.49
C VAL A 126 7.87 12.05 -3.54
N SER A 127 8.93 12.16 -4.33
CA SER A 127 9.26 11.18 -5.39
C SER A 127 10.75 10.89 -5.52
N SER A 128 11.54 11.33 -4.54
CA SER A 128 12.97 11.09 -4.45
C SER A 128 13.30 10.66 -3.03
N PHE A 129 14.08 9.59 -2.93
CA PHE A 129 14.41 8.88 -1.70
C PHE A 129 15.91 8.63 -1.69
N SER A 130 16.56 9.11 -0.63
CA SER A 130 18.01 9.03 -0.45
C SER A 130 18.47 7.66 0.07
N SER A 131 17.60 6.94 0.78
CA SER A 131 17.86 5.59 1.28
C SER A 131 16.57 4.79 1.48
N LYS A 132 16.68 3.49 1.78
CA LYS A 132 15.54 2.65 2.15
C LYS A 132 14.84 3.19 3.40
N GLU A 133 15.61 3.63 4.38
CA GLU A 133 15.11 4.20 5.64
C GLU A 133 14.31 5.47 5.40
N ASP A 134 14.76 6.31 4.46
CA ASP A 134 14.06 7.52 4.03
C ASP A 134 12.69 7.19 3.41
N LEU A 135 12.65 6.21 2.50
CA LEU A 135 11.40 5.69 1.92
C LEU A 135 10.45 5.10 2.99
N VAL A 136 10.99 4.34 3.94
CA VAL A 136 10.23 3.78 5.08
C VAL A 136 9.68 4.91 5.95
N GLN A 137 10.45 5.97 6.18
CA GLN A 137 10.03 7.11 6.99
C GLN A 137 8.85 7.86 6.36
N PHE A 138 8.92 8.17 5.06
CA PHE A 138 7.79 8.78 4.35
C PHE A 138 6.54 7.91 4.39
N SER A 139 6.72 6.59 4.25
CA SER A 139 5.61 5.64 4.35
C SER A 139 4.89 5.70 5.71
N LYS A 140 5.62 5.93 6.80
CA LYS A 140 5.05 6.14 8.15
C LYS A 140 4.35 7.49 8.28
N ASP A 141 4.96 8.57 7.81
CA ASP A 141 4.43 9.93 8.00
C ASP A 141 3.09 10.15 7.25
N ASN A 142 2.80 9.33 6.23
CA ASN A 142 1.51 9.35 5.54
C ASN A 142 0.32 8.84 6.36
N ILE A 143 0.56 8.18 7.49
CA ILE A 143 -0.46 7.48 8.25
C ILE A 143 -1.20 8.44 9.21
N ILE A 144 -0.76 9.70 9.29
CA ILE A 144 -1.24 10.69 10.28
C ILE A 144 -2.71 11.14 10.09
N ARG A 145 -3.41 10.74 9.02
CA ARG A 145 -4.85 11.05 8.83
C ARG A 145 -5.74 9.96 9.45
N LEU A 146 -5.70 9.84 10.77
CA LEU A 146 -6.43 8.83 11.56
C LEU A 146 -7.80 9.34 12.03
N ASN A 147 -8.86 8.99 11.31
CA ASN A 147 -10.20 8.96 11.92
C ASN A 147 -11.04 7.73 11.49
N GLN A 148 -10.64 7.02 10.42
CA GLN A 148 -11.23 5.74 10.00
C GLN A 148 -10.24 4.55 10.03
N VAL A 149 -9.03 4.76 10.58
CA VAL A 149 -7.87 3.85 10.44
C VAL A 149 -7.62 2.97 11.68
N LEU A 150 -8.24 3.29 12.83
CA LEU A 150 -7.87 2.66 14.12
C LEU A 150 -8.41 1.25 14.34
N PHE A 151 -9.46 0.87 13.60
CA PHE A 151 -10.16 -0.39 13.82
C PHE A 151 -10.19 -1.21 12.53
N PRO A 152 -9.28 -2.19 12.38
CA PRO A 152 -9.34 -3.13 11.27
C PRO A 152 -10.70 -3.88 11.24
N PRO A 153 -11.29 -4.10 10.06
CA PRO A 153 -12.43 -5.00 9.87
C PRO A 153 -12.12 -6.43 10.37
N SER A 154 -13.15 -7.29 10.44
CA SER A 154 -12.95 -8.70 10.76
C SER A 154 -12.06 -9.40 9.71
N LEU A 155 -11.35 -10.46 10.09
CA LEU A 155 -10.52 -11.22 9.13
C LEU A 155 -11.34 -11.77 7.95
N PRO A 156 -12.56 -12.31 8.13
CA PRO A 156 -13.41 -12.67 7.00
C PRO A 156 -13.71 -11.47 6.10
N ARG A 157 -14.03 -10.30 6.66
CA ARG A 157 -14.30 -9.10 5.88
C ARG A 157 -13.07 -8.59 5.13
N LEU A 158 -11.87 -8.71 5.71
CA LEU A 158 -10.62 -8.38 5.02
C LEU A 158 -10.39 -9.29 3.81
N LYS A 159 -10.69 -10.59 3.93
CA LYS A 159 -10.60 -11.55 2.84
C LYS A 159 -11.62 -11.27 1.74
N GLU A 160 -12.84 -10.90 2.11
CA GLU A 160 -13.84 -10.44 1.15
C GLU A 160 -13.38 -9.18 0.41
N LEU A 161 -12.89 -8.17 1.12
CA LEU A 161 -12.40 -6.92 0.52
C LEU A 161 -11.21 -7.14 -0.43
N GLU A 162 -10.28 -8.02 -0.05
CA GLU A 162 -9.18 -8.44 -0.92
C GLU A 162 -9.72 -9.07 -2.22
N GLN A 163 -10.66 -10.01 -2.09
CA GLN A 163 -11.27 -10.70 -3.22
C GLN A 163 -12.09 -9.75 -4.10
N GLU A 164 -12.87 -8.84 -3.49
CA GLU A 164 -13.60 -7.77 -4.18
C GLU A 164 -12.63 -6.92 -5.02
N GLY A 165 -11.49 -6.51 -4.44
CA GLY A 165 -10.46 -5.75 -5.16
C GLY A 165 -9.84 -6.50 -6.33
N TYR A 166 -9.60 -7.80 -6.18
CA TYR A 166 -9.14 -8.66 -7.25
C TYR A 166 -10.17 -8.75 -8.39
N GLU A 167 -11.43 -9.06 -8.07
CA GLU A 167 -12.50 -9.24 -9.06
C GLU A 167 -12.81 -7.95 -9.82
N ASP A 168 -12.85 -6.81 -9.12
CA ASP A 168 -13.05 -5.49 -9.73
C ASP A 168 -11.93 -5.13 -10.69
N ALA A 169 -10.68 -5.40 -10.30
CA ALA A 169 -9.53 -5.18 -11.16
C ALA A 169 -9.54 -6.10 -12.38
N VAL A 170 -9.88 -7.39 -12.23
CA VAL A 170 -10.05 -8.29 -13.37
C VAL A 170 -11.09 -7.72 -14.34
N ARG A 171 -12.30 -7.39 -13.86
CA ARG A 171 -13.37 -6.81 -14.69
C ARG A 171 -12.91 -5.57 -15.45
N PHE A 172 -12.19 -4.66 -14.79
CA PHE A 172 -11.61 -3.47 -15.42
C PHE A 172 -10.62 -3.83 -16.52
N LEU A 173 -9.70 -4.77 -16.26
CA LEU A 173 -8.70 -5.20 -17.23
C LEU A 173 -9.33 -5.85 -18.47
N GLU A 174 -10.44 -6.59 -18.33
CA GLU A 174 -11.16 -7.15 -19.48
C GLU A 174 -11.85 -6.05 -20.30
N GLN A 175 -12.59 -5.16 -19.63
CA GLN A 175 -13.37 -4.09 -20.26
C GLN A 175 -12.47 -3.15 -21.07
N GLU A 176 -11.32 -2.78 -20.51
CA GLU A 176 -10.36 -1.86 -21.12
C GLU A 176 -9.32 -2.57 -22.01
N ARG A 177 -9.48 -3.88 -22.25
CA ARG A 177 -8.62 -4.70 -23.13
C ARG A 177 -7.14 -4.70 -22.73
N TRP A 178 -6.88 -4.60 -21.42
CA TRP A 178 -5.55 -4.71 -20.83
C TRP A 178 -5.11 -6.16 -20.59
N MET A 179 -6.03 -7.12 -20.59
CA MET A 179 -5.70 -8.55 -20.61
C MET A 179 -5.13 -8.98 -21.96
N GLN A 180 -4.34 -10.06 -21.99
CA GLN A 180 -3.79 -10.63 -23.23
C GLN A 180 -4.90 -11.06 -24.19
#